data_AF-A0A524DAB3-F1
#
_entry.id   AF-A0A524DAB3-F1
#
_cell.length_a   1.000
_cell.length_b   1.000
_cell.length_c   1.000
_cell.angle_alpha   90.00
_cell.angle_beta   90.00
_cell.angle_gamma   90.00
#
_symmetry.space_group_name_H-M   'P 1'
#
loop_
_entity.id
_entity.type
_entity.pdbx_description
1 polymer ?
#
loop_
_entity_poly.entity_id
_entity_poly.type
_entity_poly.pdbx_seq_one_letter_code
_entity_poly.pdbx_strand_id
1 'polypeptide(L)'
;MKRINRKNILIGLETLFIVLLFLILIFGKVNLIVAILVCIFLWLFLYGFIVKGRDIKIKVFKSHNKYESPRNRNKEEYKVILPRKVETKTLDFNYKKPLIVKCPNCGMTLISSIKKCPNCGEKL
;
A
#
# COMPACT_ATOMS: atom_id res chain seq x y z
N MET A 1 16.52 -35.11 23.10
CA MET A 1 16.18 -33.79 23.70
C MET A 1 14.99 -33.18 22.94
N LYS A 2 13.77 -33.24 23.47
CA LYS A 2 12.57 -32.68 22.82
C LYS A 2 12.66 -31.14 22.87
N ARG A 3 12.65 -30.45 21.72
CA ARG A 3 12.50 -28.98 21.66
C ARG A 3 11.12 -28.63 22.22
N ILE A 4 11.08 -28.17 23.47
CA ILE A 4 9.86 -27.66 24.07
C ILE A 4 9.50 -26.38 23.32
N ASN A 5 8.30 -26.37 22.72
CA ASN A 5 7.78 -25.19 22.04
C ASN A 5 7.58 -24.06 23.05
N ARG A 6 8.45 -23.04 22.99
CA ARG A 6 8.39 -21.84 23.85
C ARG A 6 6.99 -21.20 23.88
N LYS A 7 6.23 -21.32 22.79
CA LYS A 7 4.83 -20.85 22.70
C LYS A 7 3.90 -21.56 23.69
N ASN A 8 4.02 -22.88 23.84
CA ASN A 8 3.17 -23.64 24.76
C ASN A 8 3.51 -23.34 26.23
N ILE A 9 4.78 -23.06 26.52
CA ILE A 9 5.21 -22.60 27.86
C ILE A 9 4.58 -21.23 28.17
N LEU A 10 4.61 -20.31 27.21
CA LEU A 10 4.05 -18.97 27.39
C LEU A 10 2.53 -19.02 27.64
N ILE A 11 1.80 -19.81 26.83
CA ILE A 11 0.36 -20.01 27.01
C ILE A 11 0.08 -20.66 28.37
N GLY A 12 0.86 -21.66 28.77
CA GLY A 12 0.74 -22.30 30.08
C GLY A 12 0.91 -21.30 31.24
N LEU A 13 1.95 -20.46 31.18
CA LEU A 13 2.19 -19.41 32.17
C LEU A 13 1.04 -18.40 32.24
N GLU A 14 0.51 -17.96 31.11
CA GLU A 14 -0.64 -17.04 31.11
C GLU A 14 -1.89 -17.68 31.72
N THR A 15 -2.19 -18.94 31.36
CA THR A 15 -3.34 -19.65 31.96
C THR A 15 -3.18 -19.81 33.47
N LEU A 16 -1.97 -20.12 33.95
CA LEU A 16 -1.66 -20.21 35.37
C LEU A 16 -1.89 -18.88 36.09
N PHE A 17 -1.44 -17.77 35.49
CA PHE A 17 -1.63 -16.43 36.05
C PHE A 17 -3.11 -16.04 36.17
N ILE A 18 -3.91 -16.33 35.14
CA ILE A 18 -5.36 -16.05 35.15
C ILE A 18 -6.06 -16.87 36.25
N VAL A 19 -5.72 -18.14 36.41
CA VAL A 19 -6.28 -19.00 37.47
C VAL A 19 -5.90 -18.50 38.86
N LEU A 20 -4.65 -18.07 39.05
CA LEU A 20 -4.19 -17.52 40.31
C LEU A 20 -4.91 -16.20 40.67
N LEU A 21 -5.09 -15.32 39.69
CA LEU A 21 -5.84 -14.07 39.86
C LEU A 21 -7.31 -14.34 40.20
N PHE A 22 -7.94 -15.32 39.55
CA PHE A 22 -9.30 -15.74 39.86
C PHE A 22 -9.44 -16.24 41.30
N LEU A 23 -8.49 -17.05 41.78
CA LEU A 23 -8.47 -17.51 43.18
C LEU A 23 -8.35 -16.33 44.15
N ILE A 24 -7.46 -15.38 43.88
CA ILE A 24 -7.30 -14.16 44.71
C ILE A 24 -8.62 -13.38 44.79
N LEU A 25 -9.35 -13.25 43.68
CA LEU A 25 -10.65 -12.55 43.66
C LEU A 25 -11.72 -13.27 44.47
N ILE A 26 -11.74 -14.62 44.45
CA ILE A 26 -12.65 -15.41 45.28
C ILE A 26 -12.32 -15.21 46.77
N PHE A 27 -11.04 -15.29 47.15
CA PHE A 27 -10.62 -15.07 48.53
C PHE A 27 -10.87 -13.63 49.00
N GLY A 28 -10.82 -12.66 48.08
CA GLY A 28 -11.16 -11.26 48.32
C GLY A 28 -12.66 -10.99 48.52
N LYS A 29 -13.52 -12.02 48.54
CA LYS A 29 -14.99 -11.91 48.65
C LYS A 29 -15.60 -10.97 47.60
N VAL A 30 -14.96 -10.86 46.43
CA VAL A 30 -15.49 -10.09 45.32
C VAL A 30 -16.71 -10.84 44.76
N ASN A 31 -17.69 -10.10 44.24
CA ASN A 31 -18.84 -10.72 43.56
C ASN A 31 -18.36 -11.68 42.46
N LEU A 32 -18.83 -12.92 42.51
CA LEU A 32 -18.38 -14.01 41.65
C LEU A 32 -18.58 -13.68 40.16
N ILE A 33 -19.69 -13.01 39.82
CA ILE A 33 -20.00 -12.54 38.47
C ILE A 33 -18.93 -11.55 37.97
N VAL A 34 -18.52 -10.60 38.83
CA VAL A 34 -17.52 -9.59 38.48
C VAL A 34 -16.16 -10.26 38.26
N ALA A 35 -15.80 -11.23 39.10
CA ALA A 35 -14.55 -11.97 38.95
C ALA A 35 -14.48 -12.73 37.61
N ILE A 36 -15.57 -13.41 37.23
CA ILE A 36 -15.65 -14.11 35.93
C ILE A 36 -15.50 -13.12 34.78
N LEU A 37 -16.20 -11.98 34.82
CA LEU A 37 -16.14 -10.95 33.79
C LEU A 37 -14.73 -10.42 33.58
N VAL A 38 -14.00 -10.14 34.66
CA VAL A 38 -12.60 -9.68 34.61
C VAL A 38 -11.70 -10.75 34.00
N CYS A 39 -11.85 -12.02 34.40
CA CYS A 39 -11.06 -13.11 33.83
C CYS A 39 -11.31 -13.30 32.34
N ILE A 40 -12.57 -13.25 31.89
CA ILE A 40 -12.93 -13.35 30.47
C ILE A 40 -12.32 -12.17 29.69
N PHE A 41 -12.43 -10.96 30.23
CA PHE A 41 -11.87 -9.77 29.59
C PHE A 41 -10.35 -9.87 29.40
N LEU A 42 -9.61 -10.27 30.43
CA LEU A 42 -8.16 -10.47 30.35
C LEU A 42 -7.80 -11.56 29.35
N TRP A 43 -8.54 -12.68 29.36
CA TRP A 43 -8.31 -13.76 28.41
C TRP A 43 -8.51 -13.32 26.95
N LEU A 44 -9.58 -12.57 26.66
CA LEU A 44 -9.83 -12.01 25.33
C LEU A 44 -8.79 -10.97 24.91
N PHE A 45 -8.35 -10.12 25.83
CA PHE A 45 -7.31 -9.12 25.58
C PHE A 45 -5.99 -9.78 25.15
N LEU A 46 -5.57 -10.82 25.88
CA LEU A 46 -4.36 -11.60 25.57
C LEU A 46 -4.53 -12.40 24.27
N TYR A 47 -5.71 -12.98 24.03
CA TYR A 47 -6.03 -13.64 22.77
C TYR A 47 -5.89 -12.69 21.57
N GLY A 48 -6.28 -11.43 21.73
CA GLY A 48 -6.10 -10.38 20.72
C GLY A 48 -4.63 -10.17 20.35
N PHE A 49 -3.71 -10.15 21.31
CA PHE A 49 -2.27 -10.04 21.05
C PHE A 49 -1.71 -11.24 20.27
N ILE A 50 -2.18 -12.45 20.60
CA ILE A 50 -1.77 -13.68 19.90
C ILE A 50 -2.28 -13.69 18.45
N VAL A 51 -3.51 -13.21 18.21
CA VAL A 51 -4.11 -13.15 16.87
C VAL A 51 -3.45 -12.07 16.01
N LYS A 52 -3.07 -10.92 16.59
CA LYS A 52 -2.45 -9.79 15.88
C LYS A 52 -1.09 -10.12 15.23
N GLY A 53 -0.39 -11.15 15.72
CA GLY A 53 0.88 -11.63 15.14
C GLY A 53 0.73 -12.46 13.86
N ARG A 54 -0.51 -12.79 13.45
CA ARG A 54 -0.76 -13.29 12.10
C ARG A 54 -1.06 -12.08 11.25
N ASP A 55 -0.14 -11.69 10.36
CA ASP A 55 -0.43 -10.78 9.26
C ASP A 55 -1.68 -11.30 8.56
N ILE A 56 -2.83 -10.75 8.92
CA ILE A 56 -4.05 -10.91 8.14
C ILE A 56 -3.70 -10.15 6.87
N LYS A 57 -3.15 -10.87 5.88
CA LYS A 57 -3.02 -10.38 4.52
C LYS A 57 -4.44 -10.18 4.03
N ILE A 58 -5.01 -9.02 4.35
CA ILE A 58 -6.28 -8.55 3.82
C ILE A 58 -6.04 -8.47 2.30
N LYS A 59 -6.35 -9.57 1.61
CA LYS A 59 -6.24 -9.74 0.15
C LYS A 59 -7.21 -8.83 -0.62
N VAL A 60 -7.80 -7.84 0.03
CA VAL A 60 -8.73 -6.87 -0.57
C VAL A 60 -7.97 -5.90 -1.48
N PHE A 61 -6.66 -5.75 -1.29
CA PHE A 61 -5.79 -5.08 -2.26
C PHE A 61 -4.81 -6.08 -2.88
N LYS A 62 -5.32 -7.03 -3.67
CA LYS A 62 -4.51 -7.60 -4.75
C LYS A 62 -4.31 -6.48 -5.78
N SER A 63 -3.30 -5.62 -5.58
CA SER A 63 -2.77 -4.89 -6.73
C SER A 63 -2.26 -5.95 -7.71
N HIS A 64 -2.93 -6.07 -8.85
CA HIS A 64 -2.42 -6.85 -9.95
C HIS A 64 -1.15 -6.13 -10.46
N ASN A 65 -0.03 -6.32 -9.79
CA ASN A 65 1.27 -5.99 -10.34
C ASN A 65 1.56 -7.06 -11.40
N LYS A 66 0.97 -6.87 -12.58
CA LYS A 66 1.07 -7.74 -13.77
C LYS A 66 2.48 -7.74 -14.38
N TYR A 67 3.46 -7.15 -13.72
CA TYR A 67 4.81 -7.01 -14.23
C TYR A 67 5.80 -7.41 -13.13
N GLU A 68 6.44 -8.55 -13.34
CA GLU A 68 7.69 -8.90 -12.65
C GLU A 68 8.68 -7.77 -12.87
N SER A 69 9.14 -7.16 -11.79
CA SER A 69 10.18 -6.13 -11.89
C SER A 69 11.44 -6.76 -12.48
N PRO A 70 11.96 -6.29 -13.63
CA PRO A 70 13.12 -6.89 -14.31
C PRO A 70 14.45 -6.67 -13.56
N ARG A 71 14.40 -6.16 -12.32
CA ARG A 71 15.55 -5.73 -11.53
C ARG A 71 16.42 -6.86 -10.97
N ASN A 72 16.06 -8.12 -11.20
CA ASN A 72 16.80 -9.28 -10.72
C ASN A 72 17.30 -10.20 -11.85
N ARG A 73 17.50 -9.66 -13.06
CA ARG A 73 18.30 -10.34 -14.09
C ARG A 73 19.77 -9.94 -13.90
N ASN A 74 20.60 -10.96 -13.76
CA ASN A 74 22.03 -10.92 -13.50
C ASN A 74 22.75 -9.73 -14.16
N LYS A 75 23.55 -9.04 -13.34
CA LYS A 75 24.48 -7.97 -13.74
C LYS A 75 25.57 -8.43 -14.74
N GLU A 76 25.62 -9.70 -15.12
CA GLU A 76 26.72 -10.28 -15.88
C GLU A 76 26.40 -10.56 -17.36
N GLU A 77 25.13 -10.46 -17.79
CA GLU A 77 24.75 -10.93 -19.13
C GLU A 77 24.66 -9.82 -20.21
N TYR A 78 24.76 -8.54 -19.84
CA TYR A 78 24.77 -7.44 -20.81
C TYR A 78 26.19 -6.88 -21.01
N LYS A 79 27.02 -7.60 -21.77
CA LYS A 79 28.06 -6.93 -22.56
C LYS A 79 27.36 -6.13 -23.65
N VAL A 80 27.07 -4.87 -23.36
CA VAL A 80 26.57 -3.90 -24.33
C VAL A 80 27.62 -3.75 -25.43
N ILE A 81 27.40 -4.40 -26.57
CA ILE A 81 28.11 -4.07 -27.80
C ILE A 81 27.52 -2.73 -28.24
N LEU A 82 28.25 -1.62 -28.03
CA LEU A 82 27.79 -0.32 -28.49
C LEU A 82 27.70 -0.37 -30.03
N PRO A 83 26.51 -0.19 -30.63
CA PRO A 83 26.42 -0.04 -32.07
C PRO A 83 27.21 1.19 -32.49
N ARG A 84 28.00 1.03 -33.57
CA ARG A 84 28.77 2.09 -34.22
C ARG A 84 27.86 3.31 -34.40
N LYS A 85 28.29 4.48 -33.90
CA LYS A 85 27.58 5.77 -34.03
C LYS A 85 27.06 5.91 -35.47
N VAL A 86 25.76 5.69 -35.64
CA VAL A 86 25.07 6.01 -36.89
C VAL A 86 24.91 7.52 -36.89
N GLU A 87 25.43 8.18 -37.91
CA GLU A 87 25.27 9.62 -38.08
C GLU A 87 23.77 9.95 -38.08
N THR A 88 23.33 10.63 -37.04
CA THR A 88 21.96 11.09 -36.90
C THR A 88 21.73 12.17 -37.95
N LYS A 89 21.12 11.81 -39.09
CA LYS A 89 20.47 12.80 -39.95
C LYS A 89 19.40 13.49 -39.12
N THR A 90 19.67 14.73 -38.71
CA THR A 90 18.69 15.59 -38.07
C THR A 90 17.59 15.86 -39.09
N LEU A 91 16.41 15.31 -38.85
CA LEU A 91 15.23 15.68 -39.61
C LEU A 91 14.84 17.09 -39.16
N ASP A 92 15.03 18.08 -40.04
CA ASP A 92 14.60 19.46 -39.80
C ASP A 92 13.08 19.54 -39.86
N PHE A 93 12.44 19.29 -38.72
CA PHE A 93 11.00 19.46 -38.58
C PHE A 93 10.66 20.95 -38.51
N ASN A 94 10.32 21.54 -39.65
CA ASN A 94 9.79 22.89 -39.72
C ASN A 94 8.27 22.87 -39.43
N TYR A 95 7.89 23.06 -38.16
CA TYR A 95 6.49 23.16 -37.75
C TYR A 95 5.91 24.51 -38.20
N LYS A 96 5.39 24.57 -39.42
CA LYS A 96 4.96 25.82 -40.06
C LYS A 96 3.75 26.52 -39.41
N LYS A 97 3.03 25.90 -38.46
CA LYS A 97 1.83 26.51 -37.85
C LYS A 97 1.67 26.14 -36.37
N PRO A 98 1.41 27.11 -35.48
CA PRO A 98 1.11 26.82 -34.07
C PRO A 98 -0.21 26.05 -33.96
N LEU A 99 -0.24 25.03 -33.12
CA LEU A 99 -1.43 24.22 -32.85
C LEU A 99 -2.49 25.00 -32.05
N ILE A 100 -2.06 26.05 -31.36
CA ILE A 100 -2.86 26.83 -30.44
C ILE A 100 -2.72 28.31 -30.80
N VAL A 101 -3.84 29.01 -30.89
CA VAL A 101 -3.95 30.44 -31.16
C VAL A 101 -4.77 31.11 -30.06
N LYS A 102 -4.54 32.40 -29.82
CA LYS A 102 -5.34 33.17 -28.87
C LYS A 102 -6.27 34.10 -29.64
N CYS A 103 -7.52 34.20 -29.21
CA CYS A 103 -8.47 35.15 -29.79
C CYS A 103 -7.99 36.59 -29.54
N PRO A 104 -7.85 37.43 -30.59
CA PRO A 104 -7.36 38.80 -30.42
C PRO A 104 -8.33 39.69 -29.65
N ASN A 105 -9.64 39.38 -29.66
CA ASN A 105 -10.65 40.18 -28.98
C ASN A 105 -10.84 39.78 -27.50
N CYS A 106 -11.09 38.51 -27.21
CA CYS A 106 -11.40 38.08 -25.84
C CYS A 106 -10.27 37.33 -25.12
N GLY A 107 -9.12 37.10 -25.78
CA GLY A 107 -7.96 36.42 -25.17
C GLY A 107 -8.12 34.91 -24.94
N MET A 108 -9.24 34.31 -25.35
CA MET A 108 -9.49 32.87 -25.20
C MET A 108 -8.50 32.04 -26.03
N THR A 109 -7.88 31.05 -25.40
CA THR A 109 -6.95 30.11 -26.03
C THR A 109 -7.72 29.02 -26.78
N LEU A 110 -7.48 28.89 -28.09
CA LEU A 110 -8.23 28.02 -29.00
C LEU A 110 -7.29 27.23 -29.91
N ILE A 111 -7.78 26.12 -30.46
CA ILE A 111 -7.04 25.31 -31.42
C ILE A 111 -7.06 26.04 -32.78
N SER A 112 -5.95 26.00 -33.53
CA SER A 112 -5.83 26.69 -34.83
C SER A 112 -6.77 26.19 -35.93
N SER A 113 -7.51 25.09 -35.69
CA SER A 113 -8.58 24.60 -36.56
C SER A 113 -9.89 25.39 -36.42
N ILE A 114 -10.06 26.18 -35.35
CA ILE A 114 -11.28 26.92 -35.06
C ILE A 114 -11.24 28.25 -35.82
N LYS A 115 -12.24 28.53 -36.65
CA LYS A 115 -12.31 29.76 -37.49
C LYS A 115 -12.99 30.94 -36.79
N LYS A 116 -13.83 30.67 -35.78
CA LYS A 116 -14.66 31.67 -35.10
C LYS A 116 -14.62 31.40 -33.60
N CYS A 117 -14.36 32.43 -32.81
CA CYS A 117 -14.28 32.32 -31.37
C CYS A 117 -15.67 31.95 -30.79
N PRO A 118 -15.80 30.88 -29.99
CA PRO A 118 -17.07 30.52 -29.37
C PRO A 118 -17.51 31.51 -28.28
N ASN A 119 -16.60 32.32 -27.76
CA ASN A 119 -16.88 33.26 -26.67
C ASN A 119 -17.39 34.62 -27.19
N CYS A 120 -16.65 35.26 -28.11
CA CYS A 120 -17.02 36.58 -28.64
C CYS A 120 -17.62 36.54 -30.04
N GLY A 121 -17.65 35.38 -30.70
CA GLY A 121 -18.17 35.25 -32.06
C GLY A 121 -17.30 35.90 -33.13
N GLU A 122 -16.11 36.41 -32.81
CA GLU A 122 -15.24 37.05 -33.79
C GLU A 122 -14.37 36.02 -34.54
N LYS A 123 -13.91 36.37 -35.74
CA LYS A 123 -13.05 35.50 -36.55
C LYS A 123 -11.64 35.46 -35.96
N LEU A 124 -11.05 34.26 -35.91
CA LEU A 124 -9.69 34.01 -35.42
C LEU A 124 -8.63 34.25 -36.48
#